data_AF-A0A932KYM1-F1
#
_entry.id   AF-A0A932KYM1-F1
#
_cell.length_a   1.000
_cell.length_b   1.000
_cell.length_c   1.000
_cell.angle_alpha   90.00
_cell.angle_beta   90.00
_cell.angle_gamma   90.00
#
_symmetry.space_group_name_H-M   'P 1'
#
loop_
_entity.id
_entity.type
_entity.pdbx_description
1 polymer ?
#
loop_
_entity_poly.entity_id
_entity_poly.type
_entity_poly.pdbx_seq_one_letter_code
_entity_poly.pdbx_strand_id
1 'polypeptide(L)' 'MASSLDCQIKWLELNRTYATQWPNITRKKPAPADADEYKGMEGKFEKFFSDKPGG' A
#
# COMPACT_ATOMS: atom_id res chain seq x y z
N MET A 1 15.23 -1.41 19.12
CA MET A 1 13.86 -0.93 19.45
C MET A 1 13.43 0.29 18.65
N ALA A 2 14.31 1.26 18.33
CA ALA A 2 13.97 2.43 17.49
C ALA A 2 13.43 2.05 16.08
N SER A 3 14.08 1.09 15.41
CA SER A 3 13.74 0.65 14.04
C SER A 3 12.29 0.18 13.80
N SER A 4 11.57 -0.29 14.83
CA SER A 4 10.18 -0.77 14.67
C SER A 4 9.16 0.37 14.71
N LEU A 5 9.50 1.52 15.30
CA LEU A 5 8.60 2.67 15.37
C LEU A 5 8.67 3.47 14.05
N ASP A 6 9.85 3.62 13.49
CA ASP A 6 10.10 4.30 12.21
C ASP A 6 9.36 3.60 11.04
N CYS A 7 9.30 2.27 11.09
CA CYS A 7 8.53 1.48 10.12
C CYS A 7 7.03 1.83 10.14
N GLN A 8 6.46 2.05 11.33
CA GLN A 8 5.03 2.35 11.48
C GLN A 8 4.69 3.79 11.06
N ILE A 9 5.57 4.75 11.36
CA ILE A 9 5.36 6.16 11.00
C ILE A 9 5.28 6.34 9.48
N LYS A 10 6.17 5.69 8.71
CA LYS A 10 6.15 5.72 7.24
C LYS A 10 4.77 5.37 6.67
N TRP A 11 4.17 4.28 7.15
CA TRP A 11 2.86 3.84 6.65
C TRP A 11 1.74 4.77 7.07
N LEU A 12 1.80 5.37 8.26
CA LEU A 12 0.80 6.33 8.72
C LEU A 12 0.79 7.60 7.86
N GLU A 13 1.96 8.17 7.57
CA GLU A 13 2.08 9.35 6.72
C GLU A 13 1.64 9.08 5.28
N LEU A 14 1.94 7.88 4.78
CA LEU A 14 1.51 7.44 3.47
C LEU A 14 -0.01 7.38 3.38
N ASN A 15 -0.66 6.71 4.34
CA ASN A 15 -2.12 6.65 4.41
C ASN A 15 -2.73 8.06 4.52
N ARG A 16 -2.16 8.95 5.34
CA ARG A 16 -2.62 10.33 5.50
C ARG A 16 -2.57 11.11 4.18
N THR A 17 -1.53 10.90 3.39
CA THR A 17 -1.29 11.62 2.13
C THR A 17 -2.21 11.13 1.02
N TYR A 18 -2.34 9.82 0.84
CA TYR A 18 -3.05 9.25 -0.32
C TYR A 18 -4.54 9.00 -0.07
N ALA A 19 -5.00 8.86 1.19
CA ALA A 19 -6.42 8.68 1.48
C ALA A 19 -7.29 9.87 1.05
N THR A 20 -6.72 11.08 0.96
CA THR A 20 -7.43 12.28 0.47
C THR A 20 -7.32 12.47 -1.04
N GLN A 21 -6.33 11.85 -1.69
CA GLN A 21 -6.04 12.01 -3.12
C GLN A 21 -6.67 10.91 -3.98
N TRP A 22 -6.73 9.69 -3.47
CA TRP A 22 -7.24 8.54 -4.22
C TRP A 22 -8.78 8.43 -4.12
N PRO A 23 -9.44 7.92 -5.17
CA PRO A 23 -10.89 7.75 -5.16
C PRO A 23 -11.32 6.68 -4.14
N ASN A 24 -12.46 6.91 -3.51
CA ASN A 24 -13.02 5.97 -2.51
C ASN A 24 -13.46 4.64 -3.15
N ILE A 25 -12.98 3.54 -2.58
CA ILE A 25 -13.41 2.18 -2.96
C ILE A 25 -14.61 1.78 -2.10
N THR A 26 -15.81 1.79 -2.68
CA THR A 26 -17.08 1.48 -1.98
C THR A 26 -17.65 0.09 -2.30
N ARG A 27 -17.00 -0.65 -3.20
CA ARG A 27 -17.41 -1.99 -3.64
C ARG A 27 -16.21 -2.92 -3.69
N LYS A 28 -16.42 -4.18 -3.33
CA LYS A 28 -15.40 -5.23 -3.44
C LYS A 28 -15.15 -5.53 -4.93
N LYS A 29 -13.89 -5.45 -5.35
CA LYS A 29 -13.41 -5.97 -6.63
C LYS A 29 -12.79 -7.36 -6.42
N PRO A 30 -12.75 -8.23 -7.45
CA PRO A 30 -11.96 -9.46 -7.38
C PRO A 30 -10.49 -9.13 -7.10
N ALA A 31 -9.80 -10.02 -6.40
CA ALA A 31 -8.36 -9.91 -6.26
C ALA A 31 -7.68 -10.05 -7.64
N PRO A 32 -6.54 -9.39 -7.86
CA PRO A 32 -5.69 -9.65 -9.02
C PRO A 32 -5.35 -11.15 -9.16
N ALA A 33 -5.20 -11.65 -10.39
CA ALA A 33 -4.94 -13.07 -10.63
C ALA A 33 -3.58 -13.55 -10.07
N ASP A 34 -2.65 -12.62 -9.93
CA ASP A 34 -1.29 -12.78 -9.41
C ASP A 34 -1.18 -12.48 -7.91
N ALA A 35 -2.29 -12.20 -7.21
CA ALA A 35 -2.27 -11.75 -5.81
C ALA A 35 -1.51 -12.70 -4.86
N ASP A 36 -1.56 -14.00 -5.11
CA ASP A 36 -0.85 -15.00 -4.31
C ASP A 36 0.68 -14.94 -4.49
N GLU A 37 1.17 -14.52 -5.66
CA GLU A 37 2.61 -14.36 -5.93
C GLU A 37 3.21 -13.16 -5.16
N TYR A 38 2.40 -12.13 -4.94
CA TYR A 38 2.81 -10.94 -4.18
C TYR A 38 2.60 -11.10 -2.67
N LYS A 39 1.98 -12.19 -2.22
CA LYS A 39 1.76 -12.45 -0.80
C LYS A 39 3.08 -12.82 -0.13
N GLY A 40 3.44 -12.10 0.94
CA GLY A 40 4.69 -12.34 1.68
C GLY A 40 5.98 -11.82 1.00
N MET A 41 5.90 -11.28 -0.22
CA MET A 41 7.07 -10.68 -0.89
C MET A 41 7.60 -9.47 -0.10
N GLU A 42 8.91 -9.45 0.15
CA GLU A 42 9.59 -8.34 0.81
C GLU A 42 9.91 -7.18 -0.17
N GLY A 43 9.91 -5.96 0.37
CA GLY A 43 10.28 -4.75 -0.38
C GLY A 43 9.28 -4.35 -1.47
N LYS A 44 7.99 -4.72 -1.33
CA LYS A 44 6.95 -4.39 -2.33
C LYS A 44 6.77 -2.89 -2.53
N PHE A 45 6.91 -2.12 -1.46
CA PHE A 45 6.78 -0.67 -1.53
C PHE A 45 7.86 -0.10 -2.46
N GLU A 46 9.11 -0.49 -2.27
CA GLU A 46 10.24 0.02 -3.04
C GLU A 46 10.21 -0.45 -4.50
N LYS A 47 9.67 -1.64 -4.76
CA LYS A 47 9.63 -2.26 -6.10
C LYS A 47 8.46 -1.79 -6.97
N PHE A 48 7.29 -1.54 -6.36
CA PHE A 48 6.05 -1.41 -7.13
C PHE A 48 5.18 -0.20 -6.76
N PHE A 49 5.56 0.59 -5.75
CA PHE A 49 4.72 1.72 -5.36
C PHE A 49 4.62 2.77 -6.46
N SER A 50 3.39 3.23 -6.72
CA SER A 50 3.08 4.41 -7.52
C SER A 50 2.17 5.33 -6.73
N ASP A 51 2.38 6.63 -6.88
CA ASP A 51 1.53 7.69 -6.35
C ASP A 51 0.16 7.78 -7.05
N LYS A 52 -0.02 7.11 -8.18
CA LYS A 52 -1.28 7.06 -8.92
C LYS A 52 -2.26 6.07 -8.27
N PRO A 53 -3.57 6.39 -8.24
CA PRO A 53 -4.56 5.47 -7.72
C PRO A 53 -4.64 4.20 -8.56
N GLY A 54 -4.87 3.06 -7.90
CA GLY A 54 -5.10 1.79 -8.57
C GLY A 54 -6.43 1.79 -9.35
N GLY A 55 -6.34 1.53 -10.65
CA GLY A 55 -7.46 1.46 -11.58
C GLY A 55 -7.50 0.13 -12.30
#